data_AF-A0A543J3S5-F1
#
_entry.id   AF-A0A543J3S5-F1
#
_cell.length_a   1.000
_cell.length_b   1.000
_cell.length_c   1.000
_cell.angle_alpha   90.00
_cell.angle_beta   90.00
_cell.angle_gamma   90.00
#
_symmetry.space_group_name_H-M   'P 1'
#
loop_
_entity.id
_entity.type
_entity.pdbx_description
1 polymer ?
#
loop_
_entity_poly.entity_id
_entity_poly.type
_entity_poly.pdbx_seq_one_letter_code
_entity_poly.pdbx_strand_id
1 'polypeptide(L)'
;MHWDGFAAMERDVREMAADPRWAELPLPSRAQAMADRVLVTPEGACWVFGAHGRWYRYEPSDGVWHLSAPPVRPDLRAAARPARPAPRVPVSLLPAAADCAADRGSTQAFVGPDVPREITDGIRELISTLRDLRQADFPLDGGPFSDIFADDVPSTVAVVWGTIMWCAYAPAFDGNEALLTVFGEFLARPLPGDDWIRWLPGTRLDALADLYGERIGSGAQVAGLRLAGLMGQTAKVLRSDARFRPRADALLAMVAPNRPWPRGDVRRTWLARVPPHLTAAVIGEHSPGEHFRHVFYDLVESLSYVAATGADPRAVAASLLAADVAAVAPNAVESIYGWLDPQLRNTLYVALADPRHPLRGCWPDADGLPAPLEPPDRNTAAALLGSAYATGLAWCRLTGTPPPPRGFPVAAAVSRSLLHQRDDPVIDDGTRRAGAQTTASWLDHN
;
A
#
# COMPACT_ATOMS: atom_id res chain seq x y z
N MET A 1 -14.26 -25.90 -15.11
CA MET A 1 -14.34 -24.46 -14.78
C MET A 1 -15.52 -24.29 -13.85
N HIS A 2 -15.27 -23.98 -12.57
CA HIS A 2 -16.32 -23.84 -11.55
C HIS A 2 -16.88 -22.40 -11.63
N TRP A 3 -18.20 -22.22 -11.51
CA TRP A 3 -18.82 -20.90 -11.50
C TRP A 3 -18.37 -20.09 -10.27
N ASP A 4 -18.04 -18.81 -10.43
CA ASP A 4 -17.67 -17.90 -9.34
C ASP A 4 -18.68 -16.74 -9.27
N GLY A 5 -19.57 -16.78 -8.28
CA GLY A 5 -20.61 -15.78 -8.11
C GLY A 5 -20.07 -14.38 -7.80
N PHE A 6 -18.97 -14.28 -7.05
CA PHE A 6 -18.35 -13.00 -6.73
C PHE A 6 -17.70 -12.40 -7.98
N ALA A 7 -16.88 -13.16 -8.71
CA ALA A 7 -16.26 -12.65 -9.93
C ALA A 7 -17.28 -12.28 -11.02
N ALA A 8 -18.37 -13.04 -11.14
CA ALA A 8 -19.46 -12.72 -12.05
C ALA A 8 -20.16 -11.41 -11.66
N MET A 9 -20.48 -11.25 -10.38
CA MET A 9 -21.18 -10.05 -9.90
C MET A 9 -20.30 -8.79 -9.95
N GLU A 10 -19.01 -8.93 -9.63
CA GLU A 10 -18.05 -7.83 -9.79
C GLU A 10 -17.99 -7.35 -11.24
N ARG A 11 -17.93 -8.28 -12.21
CA ARG A 11 -17.94 -7.94 -13.64
C ARG A 11 -19.22 -7.21 -14.04
N ASP A 12 -20.38 -7.72 -13.65
CA ASP A 12 -21.68 -7.12 -13.94
C ASP A 12 -21.80 -5.71 -13.34
N VAL A 13 -21.34 -5.49 -12.10
CA VAL A 13 -21.31 -4.14 -11.50
C VAL A 13 -20.36 -3.21 -12.25
N ARG A 14 -19.17 -3.69 -12.67
CA ARG A 14 -18.21 -2.88 -13.44
C ARG A 14 -18.79 -2.49 -14.81
N GLU A 15 -19.45 -3.42 -15.50
CA GLU A 15 -20.14 -3.18 -16.77
C GLU A 15 -21.28 -2.17 -16.60
N MET A 16 -22.09 -2.33 -15.55
CA MET A 16 -23.16 -1.38 -15.20
C MET A 16 -22.61 0.02 -14.91
N ALA A 17 -21.55 0.13 -14.10
CA ALA A 17 -20.96 1.42 -13.73
C ALA A 17 -20.27 2.10 -14.92
N ALA A 18 -19.79 1.34 -15.91
CA ALA A 18 -19.21 1.85 -17.14
C ALA A 18 -20.24 2.39 -18.14
N ASP A 19 -21.51 1.96 -18.06
CA ASP A 19 -22.60 2.50 -18.88
C ASP A 19 -22.89 3.97 -18.49
N PRO A 20 -22.75 4.95 -19.41
CA PRO A 20 -23.01 6.36 -19.09
C PRO A 20 -24.41 6.61 -18.52
N ARG A 21 -25.41 5.80 -18.89
CA ARG A 21 -26.78 5.91 -18.41
C ARG A 21 -26.89 5.65 -16.91
N TRP A 22 -25.96 4.89 -16.32
CA TRP A 22 -25.91 4.65 -14.88
C TRP A 22 -25.84 5.94 -14.07
N ALA A 23 -25.00 6.88 -14.51
CA ALA A 23 -24.83 8.17 -13.85
C ALA A 23 -26.07 9.08 -13.94
N GLU A 24 -26.94 8.83 -14.92
CA GLU A 24 -28.17 9.61 -15.18
C GLU A 24 -29.38 9.07 -14.38
N LEU A 25 -29.34 7.81 -13.93
CA LEU A 25 -30.44 7.21 -13.19
C LEU A 25 -30.71 7.92 -11.85
N PRO A 26 -31.98 8.04 -11.40
CA PRO A 26 -32.28 8.51 -10.05
C PRO A 26 -31.61 7.64 -8.98
N LEU A 27 -31.18 8.24 -7.86
CA LEU A 27 -30.52 7.52 -6.76
C LEU A 27 -31.32 6.33 -6.23
N PRO A 28 -32.66 6.39 -6.06
CA PRO A 28 -33.44 5.21 -5.64
C PRO A 28 -33.37 4.06 -6.65
N SER A 29 -33.41 4.36 -7.95
CA SER A 29 -33.30 3.35 -9.02
C SER A 29 -31.94 2.68 -9.02
N ARG A 30 -30.86 3.45 -8.79
CA ARG A 30 -29.51 2.91 -8.64
C ARG A 30 -29.39 2.02 -7.39
N ALA A 31 -29.94 2.45 -6.27
CA ALA A 31 -29.94 1.66 -5.04
C ALA A 31 -30.71 0.34 -5.21
N GLN A 32 -31.83 0.34 -5.93
CA GLN A 32 -32.57 -0.88 -6.27
C GLN A 32 -31.77 -1.80 -7.20
N ALA A 33 -31.16 -1.24 -8.26
CA ALA A 33 -30.32 -2.00 -9.17
C ALA A 33 -29.10 -2.64 -8.48
N MET A 34 -28.57 -1.99 -7.43
CA MET A 34 -27.54 -2.56 -6.55
C MET A 34 -28.09 -3.61 -5.60
N ALA A 35 -29.31 -3.45 -5.08
CA ALA A 35 -29.95 -4.45 -4.22
C ALA A 35 -30.12 -5.80 -4.95
N ASP A 36 -30.45 -5.77 -6.25
CA ASP A 36 -30.56 -6.96 -7.10
C ASP A 36 -29.20 -7.68 -7.33
N ARG A 37 -28.09 -6.99 -7.01
CA ARG A 37 -26.71 -7.45 -7.15
C ARG A 37 -26.07 -7.85 -5.81
N VAL A 38 -26.83 -7.80 -4.71
CA VAL A 38 -26.37 -8.29 -3.41
C VAL A 38 -26.27 -9.81 -3.47
N LEU A 39 -25.11 -10.35 -3.10
CA LEU A 39 -24.89 -11.78 -2.93
C LEU A 39 -25.12 -12.19 -1.48
N VAL A 40 -25.63 -13.39 -1.27
CA VAL A 40 -25.65 -14.07 0.02
C VAL A 40 -24.86 -15.37 -0.07
N THR A 41 -23.95 -15.59 0.88
CA THR A 41 -23.21 -16.84 1.02
C THR A 41 -24.05 -17.90 1.77
N PRO A 42 -23.74 -19.20 1.69
CA PRO A 42 -24.45 -20.27 2.42
C PRO A 42 -24.57 -20.07 3.94
N GLU A 43 -23.60 -19.39 4.53
CA GLU A 43 -23.56 -18.97 5.94
C GLU A 43 -24.48 -17.78 6.26
N GLY A 44 -25.15 -17.20 5.25
CA GLY A 44 -26.09 -16.09 5.39
C GLY A 44 -25.47 -14.69 5.32
N ALA A 45 -24.14 -14.57 5.11
CA ALA A 45 -23.50 -13.27 5.00
C ALA A 45 -23.85 -12.59 3.67
N CYS A 46 -24.30 -11.35 3.72
CA CYS A 46 -24.65 -10.55 2.54
C CYS A 46 -23.47 -9.68 2.09
N TRP A 47 -23.26 -9.58 0.77
CA TRP A 47 -22.11 -8.94 0.14
C TRP A 47 -22.53 -8.08 -1.04
N VAL A 48 -21.87 -6.95 -1.22
CA VAL A 48 -22.06 -6.07 -2.38
C VAL A 48 -20.72 -5.54 -2.87
N PHE A 49 -20.52 -5.51 -4.18
CA PHE A 49 -19.38 -4.83 -4.80
C PHE A 49 -19.81 -3.43 -5.20
N GLY A 50 -19.10 -2.39 -4.77
CA GLY A 50 -19.62 -1.02 -4.91
C GLY A 50 -18.54 0.04 -4.95
N ALA A 51 -18.76 1.12 -4.18
CA ALA A 51 -17.86 2.27 -4.07
C ALA A 51 -16.39 1.87 -3.93
N HIS A 52 -15.52 2.70 -4.49
CA HIS A 52 -14.08 2.45 -4.61
C HIS A 52 -13.70 1.20 -5.41
N GLY A 53 -14.65 0.42 -5.94
CA GLY A 53 -14.42 -0.86 -6.61
C GLY A 53 -14.04 -1.98 -5.62
N ARG A 54 -14.56 -1.94 -4.39
CA ARG A 54 -14.28 -2.95 -3.35
C ARG A 54 -15.55 -3.67 -2.92
N TRP A 55 -15.35 -4.81 -2.27
CA TRP A 55 -16.40 -5.59 -1.64
C TRP A 55 -16.75 -5.05 -0.25
N TYR A 56 -18.03 -5.10 0.07
CA TYR A 56 -18.59 -4.74 1.37
C TYR A 56 -19.43 -5.90 1.88
N ARG A 57 -19.33 -6.17 3.18
CA ARG A 57 -20.14 -7.16 3.88
C ARG A 57 -21.15 -6.46 4.79
N TYR A 58 -22.39 -6.89 4.73
CA TYR A 58 -23.43 -6.43 5.64
C TYR A 58 -23.31 -7.11 6.99
N GLU A 59 -23.37 -6.33 8.06
CA GLU A 59 -23.40 -6.82 9.43
C GLU A 59 -24.80 -6.59 10.04
N PRO A 60 -25.56 -7.65 10.35
CA PRO A 60 -26.90 -7.51 10.91
C PRO A 60 -26.93 -6.87 12.30
N SER A 61 -25.87 -7.03 13.12
CA SER A 61 -25.85 -6.54 14.50
C SER A 61 -25.83 -5.01 14.61
N ASP A 62 -25.24 -4.31 13.63
CA ASP A 62 -25.23 -2.84 13.56
C ASP A 62 -26.00 -2.28 12.35
N GLY A 63 -26.42 -3.13 11.41
CA GLY A 63 -27.16 -2.75 10.22
C GLY A 63 -26.31 -2.00 9.19
N VAL A 64 -24.98 -2.12 9.25
CA VAL A 64 -24.03 -1.37 8.42
C VAL A 64 -23.33 -2.28 7.41
N TRP A 65 -22.98 -1.70 6.26
CA TRP A 65 -22.10 -2.31 5.28
C TRP A 65 -20.65 -1.94 5.56
N HIS A 66 -19.82 -2.93 5.82
CA HIS A 66 -18.41 -2.75 6.16
C HIS A 66 -17.50 -3.15 5.01
N LEU A 67 -16.49 -2.33 4.73
CA LEU A 67 -15.46 -2.66 3.76
C LEU A 67 -14.78 -3.97 4.15
N SER A 68 -14.78 -4.97 3.27
CA SER A 68 -14.30 -6.31 3.59
C SER A 68 -13.87 -7.05 2.33
N ALA A 69 -12.67 -7.64 2.35
CA ALA A 69 -12.23 -8.50 1.26
C ALA A 69 -13.23 -9.67 1.07
N PRO A 70 -13.52 -10.06 -0.18
CA PRO A 70 -14.47 -11.12 -0.46
C PRO A 70 -13.88 -12.47 0.00
N PRO A 71 -14.73 -13.49 0.24
CA PRO A 71 -14.23 -14.82 0.53
C PRO A 71 -13.39 -15.38 -0.62
N VAL A 72 -12.31 -16.09 -0.27
CA VAL A 72 -11.36 -16.68 -1.24
C VAL A 72 -11.77 -18.10 -1.65
N ARG A 73 -12.42 -18.82 -0.73
CA ARG A 73 -12.82 -20.22 -0.89
C ARG A 73 -13.71 -20.43 -2.14
N PRO A 74 -13.26 -21.23 -3.13
CA PRO A 74 -14.01 -21.42 -4.38
C PRO A 74 -15.40 -22.01 -4.18
N ASP A 75 -15.56 -22.92 -3.23
CA ASP A 75 -16.84 -23.56 -2.90
C ASP A 75 -17.86 -22.54 -2.35
N LEU A 76 -17.42 -21.64 -1.46
CA LEU A 76 -18.26 -20.59 -0.91
C LEU A 76 -18.69 -19.58 -1.99
N ARG A 77 -17.73 -19.18 -2.84
CA ARG A 77 -17.98 -18.24 -3.95
C ARG A 77 -18.93 -18.84 -5.00
N ALA A 78 -18.80 -20.13 -5.28
CA ALA A 78 -19.67 -20.85 -6.22
C ALA A 78 -21.07 -21.11 -5.67
N ALA A 79 -21.21 -21.21 -4.35
CA ALA A 79 -22.49 -21.39 -3.68
C ALA A 79 -23.24 -20.07 -3.42
N ALA A 80 -22.59 -18.92 -3.60
CA ALA A 80 -23.23 -17.60 -3.44
C ALA A 80 -24.38 -17.38 -4.42
N ARG A 81 -25.48 -16.76 -3.94
CA ARG A 81 -26.70 -16.51 -4.73
C ARG A 81 -27.17 -15.06 -4.52
N PRO A 82 -27.98 -14.48 -5.41
CA PRO A 82 -28.62 -13.19 -5.13
C PRO A 82 -29.48 -13.24 -3.86
N ALA A 83 -29.34 -12.24 -2.99
CA ALA A 83 -30.08 -12.16 -1.72
C ALA A 83 -31.56 -11.75 -1.96
N ARG A 84 -32.49 -12.43 -1.28
CA ARG A 84 -33.94 -12.15 -1.38
C ARG A 84 -34.64 -12.36 -0.01
N PRO A 85 -35.12 -11.31 0.68
CA PRO A 85 -34.89 -9.89 0.38
C PRO A 85 -33.43 -9.49 0.63
N ALA A 86 -32.91 -8.54 -0.15
CA ALA A 86 -31.57 -7.98 0.06
C ALA A 86 -31.61 -6.85 1.12
N PRO A 87 -30.59 -6.72 1.99
CA PRO A 87 -30.41 -5.54 2.81
C PRO A 87 -30.30 -4.27 1.95
N ARG A 88 -30.79 -3.15 2.47
CA ARG A 88 -30.77 -1.87 1.74
C ARG A 88 -29.33 -1.43 1.47
N VAL A 89 -29.01 -1.18 0.20
CA VAL A 89 -27.70 -0.62 -0.20
C VAL A 89 -27.76 0.92 -0.07
N PRO A 90 -26.89 1.54 0.75
CA PRO A 90 -26.86 2.99 0.91
C PRO A 90 -26.24 3.68 -0.32
N VAL A 91 -26.60 4.95 -0.52
CA VAL A 91 -26.11 5.76 -1.66
C VAL A 91 -24.58 5.88 -1.69
N SER A 92 -23.94 5.86 -0.52
CA SER A 92 -22.48 5.92 -0.40
C SER A 92 -21.75 4.71 -0.97
N LEU A 93 -22.46 3.61 -1.25
CA LEU A 93 -21.88 2.40 -1.86
C LEU A 93 -22.17 2.26 -3.35
N LEU A 94 -22.91 3.20 -3.95
CA LEU A 94 -23.16 3.17 -5.38
C LEU A 94 -21.84 3.41 -6.11
N PRO A 95 -21.40 2.50 -6.99
CA PRO A 95 -20.16 2.66 -7.72
C PRO A 95 -20.27 3.79 -8.74
N ALA A 96 -19.22 4.59 -8.89
CA ALA A 96 -19.01 5.43 -10.07
C ALA A 96 -18.16 4.68 -11.11
N ALA A 97 -18.26 5.08 -12.39
CA ALA A 97 -17.37 4.56 -13.44
C ALA A 97 -15.89 4.68 -13.07
N ALA A 98 -15.54 5.80 -12.42
CA ALA A 98 -14.19 6.08 -11.94
C ALA A 98 -13.70 5.10 -10.86
N ASP A 99 -14.59 4.61 -9.99
CA ASP A 99 -14.24 3.60 -8.98
C ASP A 99 -13.88 2.27 -9.62
N CYS A 100 -14.66 1.88 -10.65
CA CYS A 100 -14.49 0.61 -11.35
C CYS A 100 -13.32 0.60 -12.35
N ALA A 101 -12.82 1.77 -12.76
CA ALA A 101 -11.71 1.90 -13.70
C ALA A 101 -10.37 2.28 -13.04
N ALA A 102 -10.36 2.55 -11.73
CA ALA A 102 -9.17 3.01 -11.01
C ALA A 102 -8.05 1.94 -11.00
N ASP A 103 -6.83 2.32 -11.40
CA ASP A 103 -5.62 1.54 -11.15
C ASP A 103 -5.26 1.68 -9.66
N ARG A 104 -5.16 0.55 -8.96
CA ARG A 104 -4.76 0.52 -7.54
C ARG A 104 -3.28 0.29 -7.33
N GLY A 105 -2.53 0.05 -8.39
CA GLY A 105 -1.10 -0.22 -8.31
C GLY A 105 -0.81 -1.58 -7.66
N SER A 106 0.40 -1.70 -7.12
CA SER A 106 0.89 -2.88 -6.42
C SER A 106 0.93 -2.62 -4.91
N THR A 107 0.56 -3.63 -4.12
CA THR A 107 0.67 -3.62 -2.66
C THR A 107 2.03 -4.11 -2.15
N GLN A 108 2.96 -4.43 -3.06
CA GLN A 108 4.29 -4.91 -2.72
C GLN A 108 5.14 -3.82 -2.08
N ALA A 109 5.98 -4.24 -1.13
CA ALA A 109 7.09 -3.43 -0.64
C ALA A 109 8.24 -3.35 -1.68
N PHE A 110 9.29 -2.62 -1.31
CA PHE A 110 10.56 -2.56 -2.04
C PHE A 110 11.60 -3.50 -1.42
N VAL A 111 11.12 -4.63 -0.88
CA VAL A 111 11.91 -5.74 -0.35
C VAL A 111 11.46 -6.98 -1.09
N GLY A 112 12.40 -7.70 -1.69
CA GLY A 112 12.10 -8.68 -2.71
C GLY A 112 12.42 -8.08 -4.08
N PRO A 113 11.46 -7.69 -4.93
CA PRO A 113 11.76 -6.95 -6.15
C PRO A 113 12.31 -5.55 -5.84
N ASP A 114 13.53 -5.25 -6.28
CA ASP A 114 14.13 -3.92 -6.14
C ASP A 114 13.35 -2.86 -6.95
N VAL A 115 13.64 -1.58 -6.73
CA VAL A 115 13.17 -0.52 -7.62
C VAL A 115 13.77 -0.72 -9.03
N PRO A 116 12.97 -0.67 -10.11
CA PRO A 116 13.49 -0.75 -11.47
C PRO A 116 14.61 0.24 -11.72
N ARG A 117 15.68 -0.23 -12.37
CA ARG A 117 16.89 0.56 -12.59
C ARG A 117 16.61 1.87 -13.31
N GLU A 118 15.66 1.87 -14.26
CA GLU A 118 15.26 3.05 -15.03
C GLU A 118 14.72 4.17 -14.13
N ILE A 119 14.04 3.82 -13.02
CA ILE A 119 13.59 4.79 -12.03
C ILE A 119 14.79 5.35 -11.28
N THR A 120 15.67 4.49 -10.77
CA THR A 120 16.87 4.91 -10.03
C THR A 120 17.78 5.81 -10.87
N ASP A 121 18.02 5.44 -12.13
CA ASP A 121 18.82 6.24 -13.07
C ASP A 121 18.14 7.58 -13.38
N GLY A 122 16.81 7.60 -13.57
CA GLY A 122 16.05 8.84 -13.76
C GLY A 122 16.06 9.78 -12.55
N ILE A 123 16.01 9.24 -11.32
CA ILE A 123 16.15 10.03 -10.09
C ILE A 123 17.57 10.58 -9.94
N ARG A 124 18.59 9.77 -10.26
CA ARG A 124 19.99 10.22 -10.24
C ARG A 124 20.22 11.34 -11.24
N GLU A 125 19.67 11.24 -12.44
CA GLU A 125 19.70 12.30 -13.44
C GLU A 125 19.04 13.58 -12.90
N LEU A 126 17.82 13.48 -12.35
CA LEU A 126 17.13 14.64 -11.76
C LEU A 126 17.98 15.33 -10.69
N ILE A 127 18.54 14.57 -9.74
CA ILE A 127 19.39 15.13 -8.68
C ILE A 127 20.65 15.78 -9.25
N SER A 128 21.25 15.21 -10.30
CA SER A 128 22.43 15.80 -10.95
C SER A 128 22.13 17.19 -11.54
N THR A 129 20.93 17.42 -12.07
CA THR A 129 20.52 18.74 -12.60
C THR A 129 20.30 19.80 -11.52
N LEU A 130 20.19 19.39 -10.24
CA LEU A 130 20.03 20.31 -9.12
C LEU A 130 21.35 20.97 -8.70
N ARG A 131 22.51 20.43 -9.12
CA ARG A 131 23.84 20.93 -8.72
C ARG A 131 24.11 22.36 -9.17
N ASP A 132 23.49 22.80 -10.26
CA ASP A 132 23.66 24.16 -10.81
C ASP A 132 22.75 25.19 -10.12
N LEU A 133 21.88 24.77 -9.20
CA LEU A 133 20.97 25.65 -8.48
C LEU A 133 21.65 26.26 -7.26
N ARG A 134 21.41 27.55 -7.03
CA ARG A 134 21.89 28.23 -5.83
C ARG A 134 21.08 27.76 -4.62
N GLN A 135 21.74 27.12 -3.65
CA GLN A 135 21.10 26.61 -2.43
C GLN A 135 20.31 27.70 -1.67
N ALA A 136 20.81 28.94 -1.66
CA ALA A 136 20.14 30.07 -1.00
C ALA A 136 18.74 30.40 -1.57
N ASP A 137 18.46 30.03 -2.82
CA ASP A 137 17.12 30.21 -3.41
C ASP A 137 16.13 29.13 -2.90
N PHE A 138 16.65 28.02 -2.36
CA PHE A 138 15.93 26.81 -1.93
C PHE A 138 16.38 26.34 -0.54
N PRO A 139 16.23 27.15 0.52
CA PRO A 139 16.51 26.73 1.88
C PRO A 139 15.52 25.64 2.30
N LEU A 140 15.92 24.87 3.31
CA LEU A 140 15.13 23.83 3.95
C LEU A 140 14.93 24.21 5.42
N ASP A 141 14.08 25.21 5.66
CA ASP A 141 13.89 25.78 6.99
C ASP A 141 12.83 24.97 7.77
N GLY A 142 13.27 23.85 8.37
CA GLY A 142 12.47 23.03 9.27
C GLY A 142 11.52 22.03 8.61
N GLY A 143 10.48 21.63 9.35
CA GLY A 143 9.54 20.58 8.95
C GLY A 143 10.10 19.16 9.10
N PRO A 144 9.39 18.12 8.63
CA PRO A 144 9.81 16.74 8.83
C PRO A 144 11.10 16.36 8.07
N PHE A 145 11.54 17.18 7.11
CA PHE A 145 12.73 16.92 6.31
C PHE A 145 14.03 17.39 6.98
N SER A 146 13.98 18.37 7.89
CA SER A 146 15.17 18.82 8.64
C SER A 146 15.70 17.73 9.59
N ASP A 147 14.83 16.79 9.99
CA ASP A 147 15.22 15.63 10.79
C ASP A 147 15.92 14.53 9.97
N ILE A 148 15.92 14.63 8.64
CA ILE A 148 16.43 13.63 7.71
C ILE A 148 17.73 14.10 7.07
N PHE A 149 17.77 15.34 6.62
CA PHE A 149 18.86 15.90 5.82
C PHE A 149 19.78 16.80 6.64
N ALA A 150 21.04 16.90 6.22
CA ALA A 150 22.00 17.85 6.80
C ALA A 150 21.57 19.31 6.56
N ASP A 151 22.06 20.22 7.40
CA ASP A 151 21.63 21.62 7.43
C ASP A 151 21.93 22.41 6.13
N ASP A 152 22.87 21.93 5.31
CA ASP A 152 23.27 22.54 4.03
C ASP A 152 22.50 21.99 2.81
N VAL A 153 21.57 21.06 3.03
CA VAL A 153 20.81 20.42 1.96
C VAL A 153 19.67 21.33 1.48
N PRO A 154 19.59 21.64 0.17
CA PRO A 154 18.51 22.47 -0.35
C PRO A 154 17.17 21.72 -0.39
N SER A 155 16.06 22.47 -0.29
CA SER A 155 14.71 21.92 -0.37
C SER A 155 14.38 21.23 -1.70
N THR A 156 15.18 21.44 -2.75
CA THR A 156 15.06 20.69 -4.01
C THR A 156 15.34 19.20 -3.81
N VAL A 157 16.34 18.81 -3.02
CA VAL A 157 16.62 17.41 -2.68
C VAL A 157 15.50 16.83 -1.81
N ALA A 158 15.05 17.60 -0.82
CA ALA A 158 13.93 17.22 0.05
C ALA A 158 12.63 17.00 -0.73
N VAL A 159 12.36 17.80 -1.77
CA VAL A 159 11.21 17.61 -2.66
C VAL A 159 11.27 16.28 -3.40
N VAL A 160 12.44 15.89 -3.95
CA VAL A 160 12.59 14.62 -4.67
C VAL A 160 12.35 13.46 -3.71
N TRP A 161 13.02 13.46 -2.56
CA TRP A 161 12.84 12.45 -1.52
C TRP A 161 11.39 12.37 -1.03
N GLY A 162 10.81 13.51 -0.66
CA GLY A 162 9.45 13.61 -0.17
C GLY A 162 8.43 13.10 -1.19
N THR A 163 8.67 13.36 -2.49
CA THR A 163 7.82 12.86 -3.58
C THR A 163 7.91 11.34 -3.70
N ILE A 164 9.11 10.75 -3.61
CA ILE A 164 9.29 9.28 -3.61
C ILE A 164 8.52 8.65 -2.45
N MET A 165 8.74 9.17 -1.23
CA MET A 165 8.12 8.63 -0.02
C MET A 165 6.61 8.84 0.04
N TRP A 166 6.09 9.94 -0.52
CA TRP A 166 4.66 10.17 -0.62
C TRP A 166 4.02 9.25 -1.67
N CYS A 167 4.68 9.05 -2.82
CA CYS A 167 4.17 8.19 -3.88
C CYS A 167 4.20 6.69 -3.53
N ALA A 168 5.13 6.25 -2.68
CA ALA A 168 5.27 4.86 -2.27
C ALA A 168 4.00 4.32 -1.59
N TYR A 169 3.52 3.14 -2.01
CA TYR A 169 2.47 2.41 -1.29
C TYR A 169 2.91 2.05 0.13
N ALA A 170 4.08 1.40 0.25
CA ALA A 170 4.70 0.99 1.51
C ALA A 170 6.22 1.25 1.43
N PRO A 171 6.74 2.34 2.04
CA PRO A 171 8.16 2.72 1.95
C PRO A 171 9.07 1.87 2.87
N ALA A 172 9.01 0.55 2.70
CA ALA A 172 9.97 -0.41 3.24
C ALA A 172 10.87 -0.87 2.08
N PHE A 173 12.17 -0.60 2.19
CA PHE A 173 13.15 -0.83 1.12
C PHE A 173 14.25 -1.80 1.58
N ASP A 174 14.82 -2.58 0.66
CA ASP A 174 16.06 -3.32 0.95
C ASP A 174 17.14 -2.36 1.49
N GLY A 175 17.92 -2.83 2.46
CA GLY A 175 18.95 -2.07 3.16
C GLY A 175 20.00 -1.46 2.22
N ASN A 176 20.20 -2.08 1.05
CA ASN A 176 21.13 -1.68 -0.01
C ASN A 176 20.42 -1.12 -1.25
N GLU A 177 19.14 -0.74 -1.13
CA GLU A 177 18.37 -0.22 -2.27
C GLU A 177 19.10 0.95 -2.95
N ALA A 178 19.31 0.79 -4.26
CA ALA A 178 20.05 1.72 -5.08
C ALA A 178 19.38 3.09 -5.14
N LEU A 179 18.04 3.14 -5.10
CA LEU A 179 17.29 4.39 -5.04
C LEU A 179 17.63 5.21 -3.78
N LEU A 180 17.70 4.56 -2.61
CA LEU A 180 18.01 5.25 -1.36
C LEU A 180 19.47 5.73 -1.32
N THR A 181 20.38 4.95 -1.92
CA THR A 181 21.81 5.28 -2.00
C THR A 181 22.08 6.59 -2.72
N VAL A 182 21.21 7.01 -3.67
CA VAL A 182 21.32 8.31 -4.35
C VAL A 182 21.30 9.48 -3.36
N PHE A 183 20.67 9.31 -2.19
CA PHE A 183 20.54 10.36 -1.19
C PHE A 183 21.62 10.33 -0.10
N GLY A 184 22.49 9.31 -0.09
CA GLY A 184 23.40 9.05 1.02
C GLY A 184 24.29 10.23 1.42
N GLU A 185 24.71 11.06 0.45
CA GLU A 185 25.54 12.25 0.71
C GLU A 185 24.79 13.40 1.39
N PHE A 186 23.46 13.40 1.36
CA PHE A 186 22.62 14.47 1.92
C PHE A 186 22.09 14.17 3.32
N LEU A 187 22.17 12.93 3.78
CA LEU A 187 21.54 12.52 5.04
C LEU A 187 22.29 13.05 6.25
N ALA A 188 21.58 13.61 7.23
CA ALA A 188 22.16 14.02 8.52
C ALA A 188 22.54 12.82 9.41
N ARG A 189 21.85 11.69 9.21
CA ARG A 189 22.01 10.46 9.99
C ARG A 189 21.63 9.23 9.16
N PRO A 190 22.10 8.03 9.53
CA PRO A 190 21.66 6.80 8.90
C PRO A 190 20.13 6.66 8.91
N LEU A 191 19.57 6.15 7.82
CA LEU A 191 18.14 5.90 7.70
C LEU A 191 17.68 4.86 8.75
N PRO A 192 16.46 5.00 9.30
CA PRO A 192 15.93 4.03 10.25
C PRO A 192 15.82 2.64 9.63
N GLY A 193 16.16 1.64 10.43
CA GLY A 193 16.06 0.23 10.08
C GLY A 193 17.24 -0.59 10.57
N ASP A 194 17.48 -1.70 9.89
CA ASP A 194 18.58 -2.63 10.16
C ASP A 194 19.41 -2.86 8.89
N ASP A 195 20.37 -3.78 8.91
CA ASP A 195 21.23 -4.02 7.75
C ASP A 195 20.47 -4.52 6.50
N TRP A 196 19.24 -4.98 6.68
CA TRP A 196 18.45 -5.65 5.65
C TRP A 196 17.30 -4.81 5.12
N ILE A 197 16.68 -3.97 5.96
CA ILE A 197 15.54 -3.16 5.57
C ILE A 197 15.65 -1.75 6.14
N ARG A 198 15.33 -0.76 5.30
CA ARG A 198 15.02 0.62 5.71
C ARG A 198 13.52 0.79 5.87
N TRP A 199 13.09 1.03 7.11
CA TRP A 199 11.69 1.23 7.48
C TRP A 199 11.38 2.72 7.51
N LEU A 200 11.08 3.29 6.35
CA LEU A 200 10.87 4.74 6.24
C LEU A 200 9.40 5.08 6.55
N PRO A 201 9.13 6.20 7.25
CA PRO A 201 7.78 6.72 7.31
C PRO A 201 7.38 7.28 5.93
N GLY A 202 6.12 7.12 5.54
CA GLY A 202 5.59 7.81 4.36
C GLY A 202 5.54 9.33 4.57
N THR A 203 5.90 10.09 3.54
CA THR A 203 5.74 11.56 3.55
C THR A 203 4.27 11.91 3.43
N ARG A 204 3.84 12.99 4.09
CA ARG A 204 2.49 13.55 3.98
C ARG A 204 2.43 14.65 2.91
N LEU A 205 1.26 14.85 2.31
CA LEU A 205 1.09 15.88 1.28
C LEU A 205 1.31 17.31 1.81
N ASP A 206 0.98 17.57 3.08
CA ASP A 206 1.22 18.88 3.71
C ASP A 206 2.70 19.22 3.71
N ALA A 207 3.59 18.31 4.09
CA ALA A 207 5.04 18.53 4.06
C ALA A 207 5.56 18.96 2.68
N LEU A 208 5.04 18.35 1.59
CA LEU A 208 5.39 18.77 0.22
C LEU A 208 4.78 20.13 -0.14
N ALA A 209 3.51 20.33 0.21
CA ALA A 209 2.80 21.57 -0.04
C ALA A 209 3.42 22.76 0.71
N ASP A 210 4.00 22.52 1.88
CA ASP A 210 4.66 23.52 2.72
C ASP A 210 5.97 24.00 2.09
N LEU A 211 6.78 23.10 1.50
CA LEU A 211 7.99 23.49 0.74
C LEU A 211 7.65 24.45 -0.41
N TYR A 212 6.54 24.19 -1.12
CA TYR A 212 6.03 25.09 -2.14
C TYR A 212 5.46 26.39 -1.54
N GLY A 213 4.62 26.25 -0.52
CA GLY A 213 3.86 27.34 0.08
C GLY A 213 4.74 28.38 0.75
N GLU A 214 5.82 27.94 1.42
CA GLU A 214 6.79 28.81 2.05
C GLU A 214 7.49 29.70 0.99
N ARG A 215 7.96 29.13 -0.13
CA ARG A 215 8.55 29.93 -1.22
C ARG A 215 7.57 30.95 -1.79
N ILE A 216 6.30 30.59 -1.93
CA ILE A 216 5.26 31.51 -2.42
C ILE A 216 4.97 32.62 -1.40
N GLY A 217 4.89 32.28 -0.11
CA GLY A 217 4.71 33.23 0.99
C GLY A 217 5.86 34.24 1.10
N SER A 218 7.08 33.78 0.84
CA SER A 218 8.31 34.61 0.80
C SER A 218 8.47 35.43 -0.49
N GLY A 219 7.48 35.41 -1.40
CA GLY A 219 7.53 36.14 -2.67
C GLY A 219 8.44 35.52 -3.73
N ALA A 220 9.09 34.38 -3.43
CA ALA A 220 9.99 33.66 -4.32
C ALA A 220 9.21 32.75 -5.30
N GLN A 221 8.32 33.36 -6.09
CA GLN A 221 7.39 32.62 -6.94
C GLN A 221 8.09 31.66 -7.91
N VAL A 222 9.20 32.07 -8.53
CA VAL A 222 9.96 31.22 -9.47
C VAL A 222 10.50 29.97 -8.78
N ALA A 223 11.03 30.11 -7.56
CA ALA A 223 11.54 28.99 -6.77
C ALA A 223 10.41 28.02 -6.38
N GLY A 224 9.28 28.54 -5.89
CA GLY A 224 8.11 27.72 -5.58
C GLY A 224 7.61 26.93 -6.79
N LEU A 225 7.44 27.58 -7.95
CA LEU A 225 7.06 26.90 -9.19
C LEU A 225 8.07 25.84 -9.63
N ARG A 226 9.37 26.07 -9.41
CA ARG A 226 10.41 25.09 -9.69
C ARG A 226 10.31 23.87 -8.76
N LEU A 227 10.01 24.04 -7.48
CA LEU A 227 9.77 22.93 -6.54
C LEU A 227 8.55 22.09 -6.97
N ALA A 228 7.43 22.72 -7.32
CA ALA A 228 6.26 21.98 -7.81
C ALA A 228 6.53 21.29 -9.16
N GLY A 229 7.30 21.91 -10.04
CA GLY A 229 7.78 21.29 -11.28
C GLY A 229 8.64 20.05 -11.01
N LEU A 230 9.53 20.12 -10.00
CA LEU A 230 10.38 19.00 -9.59
C LEU A 230 9.57 17.84 -8.98
N MET A 231 8.51 18.12 -8.21
CA MET A 231 7.54 17.10 -7.78
C MET A 231 6.93 16.39 -8.99
N GLY A 232 6.49 17.15 -10.00
CA GLY A 232 5.92 16.60 -11.22
C GLY A 232 6.91 15.76 -12.03
N GLN A 233 8.15 16.23 -12.16
CA GLN A 233 9.22 15.48 -12.85
C GLN A 233 9.54 14.17 -12.11
N THR A 234 9.66 14.22 -10.78
CA THR A 234 9.91 13.04 -9.94
C THR A 234 8.75 12.04 -10.07
N ALA A 235 7.50 12.49 -9.95
CA ALA A 235 6.33 11.65 -10.15
C ALA A 235 6.28 11.01 -11.55
N LYS A 236 6.69 11.75 -12.58
CA LYS A 236 6.76 11.22 -13.95
C LYS A 236 7.79 10.08 -14.08
N VAL A 237 8.92 10.16 -13.38
CA VAL A 237 9.90 9.06 -13.34
C VAL A 237 9.30 7.84 -12.62
N LEU A 238 8.64 8.06 -11.48
CA LEU A 238 8.11 6.98 -10.63
C LEU A 238 6.93 6.21 -11.25
N ARG A 239 6.13 6.86 -12.13
CA ARG A 239 4.84 6.30 -12.60
C ARG A 239 4.95 4.97 -13.37
N SER A 240 6.13 4.60 -13.86
CA SER A 240 6.33 3.33 -14.57
C SER A 240 6.15 2.12 -13.64
N ASP A 241 6.48 2.25 -12.36
CA ASP A 241 6.34 1.19 -11.36
C ASP A 241 4.98 1.27 -10.64
N ALA A 242 4.27 0.14 -10.62
CA ALA A 242 2.94 0.02 -10.04
C ALA A 242 2.88 0.35 -8.54
N ARG A 243 3.98 0.24 -7.80
CA ARG A 243 4.06 0.58 -6.36
C ARG A 243 4.01 2.08 -6.09
N PHE A 244 4.32 2.91 -7.09
CA PHE A 244 4.24 4.38 -7.00
C PHE A 244 3.10 4.97 -7.84
N ARG A 245 2.72 4.30 -8.92
CA ARG A 245 1.90 4.86 -10.00
C ARG A 245 0.61 5.57 -9.57
N PRO A 246 -0.26 5.00 -8.72
CA PRO A 246 -1.54 5.65 -8.40
C PRO A 246 -1.36 7.03 -7.78
N ARG A 247 -0.40 7.16 -6.85
CA ARG A 247 -0.07 8.43 -6.22
C ARG A 247 0.73 9.33 -7.16
N ALA A 248 1.67 8.79 -7.92
CA ALA A 248 2.41 9.56 -8.92
C ALA A 248 1.48 10.24 -9.95
N ASP A 249 0.50 9.51 -10.48
CA ASP A 249 -0.51 10.07 -11.39
C ASP A 249 -1.40 11.12 -10.68
N ALA A 250 -1.74 10.91 -9.41
CA ALA A 250 -2.46 11.89 -8.62
C ALA A 250 -1.64 13.19 -8.45
N LEU A 251 -0.36 13.09 -8.10
CA LEU A 251 0.52 14.25 -7.93
C LEU A 251 0.72 15.01 -9.23
N LEU A 252 0.89 14.30 -10.36
CA LEU A 252 0.97 14.90 -11.69
C LEU A 252 -0.27 15.76 -11.99
N ALA A 253 -1.46 15.28 -11.63
CA ALA A 253 -2.69 16.06 -11.78
C ALA A 253 -2.75 17.27 -10.82
N MET A 254 -2.25 17.13 -9.59
CA MET A 254 -2.18 18.22 -8.61
C MET A 254 -1.26 19.36 -9.06
N VAL A 255 -0.06 19.03 -9.52
CA VAL A 255 1.01 20.00 -9.87
C VAL A 255 1.00 20.40 -11.34
N ALA A 256 -0.04 20.04 -12.10
CA ALA A 256 -0.15 20.39 -13.51
C ALA A 256 -0.12 21.92 -13.71
N PRO A 257 0.71 22.44 -14.64
CA PRO A 257 0.90 23.88 -14.83
C PRO A 257 -0.25 24.55 -15.59
N ASN A 258 -1.21 23.77 -16.11
CA ASN A 258 -2.36 24.24 -16.88
C ASN A 258 -3.45 24.91 -16.02
N ARG A 259 -3.24 25.03 -14.70
CA ARG A 259 -4.16 25.69 -13.77
C ARG A 259 -3.44 26.78 -12.97
N PRO A 260 -4.14 27.86 -12.58
CA PRO A 260 -3.55 28.91 -11.73
C PRO A 260 -2.96 28.33 -10.45
N TRP A 261 -1.72 28.66 -10.16
CA TRP A 261 -1.00 28.17 -8.98
C TRP A 261 -1.57 28.74 -7.67
N PRO A 262 -1.71 27.93 -6.60
CA PRO A 262 -2.30 28.37 -5.35
C PRO A 262 -1.40 29.36 -4.60
N ARG A 263 -2.01 30.33 -3.92
CA ARG A 263 -1.35 31.28 -3.00
C ARG A 263 -1.86 31.20 -1.56
N GLY A 264 -2.84 30.32 -1.30
CA GLY A 264 -3.49 30.13 0.01
C GLY A 264 -3.30 28.70 0.48
N ASP A 265 -4.39 28.01 0.84
CA ASP A 265 -4.35 26.58 1.18
C ASP A 265 -3.92 25.72 -0.03
N VAL A 266 -2.62 25.48 -0.13
CA VAL A 266 -1.97 24.76 -1.23
C VAL A 266 -2.47 23.32 -1.27
N ARG A 267 -2.46 22.63 -0.11
CA ARG A 267 -2.85 21.23 0.00
C ARG A 267 -4.29 21.02 -0.46
N ARG A 268 -5.25 21.81 0.06
CA ARG A 268 -6.66 21.71 -0.37
C ARG A 268 -6.81 22.00 -1.85
N THR A 269 -6.11 23.01 -2.36
CA THR A 269 -6.16 23.37 -3.79
C THR A 269 -5.61 22.26 -4.68
N TRP A 270 -4.54 21.61 -4.25
CA TRP A 270 -3.95 20.47 -4.95
C TRP A 270 -4.89 19.26 -4.93
N LEU A 271 -5.40 18.86 -3.76
CA LEU A 271 -6.36 17.75 -3.63
C LEU A 271 -7.62 17.96 -4.50
N ALA A 272 -8.11 19.20 -4.62
CA ALA A 272 -9.25 19.53 -5.48
C ALA A 272 -9.00 19.35 -6.99
N ARG A 273 -7.74 19.17 -7.42
CA ARG A 273 -7.38 18.90 -8.82
C ARG A 273 -7.36 17.40 -9.16
N VAL A 274 -7.42 16.52 -8.15
CA VAL A 274 -7.33 15.08 -8.35
C VAL A 274 -8.56 14.60 -9.15
N PRO A 275 -8.35 13.95 -10.31
CA PRO A 275 -9.42 13.36 -11.09
C PRO A 275 -10.16 12.27 -10.30
N PRO A 276 -11.47 12.04 -10.55
CA PRO A 276 -12.25 11.08 -9.78
C PRO A 276 -11.63 9.67 -9.69
N HIS A 277 -11.03 9.17 -10.78
CA HIS A 277 -10.42 7.82 -10.84
C HIS A 277 -9.14 7.67 -9.99
N LEU A 278 -8.58 8.77 -9.47
CA LEU A 278 -7.40 8.77 -8.61
C LEU A 278 -7.73 9.11 -7.15
N THR A 279 -9.01 9.29 -6.81
CA THR A 279 -9.45 9.65 -5.44
C THR A 279 -9.02 8.61 -4.40
N ALA A 280 -9.02 7.32 -4.77
CA ALA A 280 -8.57 6.25 -3.89
C ALA A 280 -7.09 6.38 -3.49
N ALA A 281 -6.23 6.94 -4.37
CA ALA A 281 -4.80 7.10 -4.11
C ALA A 281 -4.51 8.14 -3.02
N VAL A 282 -5.45 9.08 -2.80
CA VAL A 282 -5.32 10.21 -1.87
C VAL A 282 -6.26 10.12 -0.68
N ILE A 283 -6.88 8.95 -0.45
CA ILE A 283 -7.83 8.75 0.66
C ILE A 283 -7.19 9.04 2.02
N GLY A 284 -5.91 8.66 2.20
CA GLY A 284 -5.12 8.93 3.40
C GLY A 284 -4.94 10.40 3.71
N GLU A 285 -5.00 11.26 2.70
CA GLU A 285 -4.96 12.70 2.92
C GLU A 285 -6.29 13.26 3.42
N HIS A 286 -7.42 12.61 3.14
CA HIS A 286 -8.74 13.10 3.55
C HIS A 286 -9.21 12.49 4.87
N SER A 287 -8.99 11.19 5.06
CA SER A 287 -9.47 10.43 6.20
C SER A 287 -8.47 9.33 6.57
N PRO A 288 -7.69 9.49 7.66
CA PRO A 288 -6.79 8.44 8.14
C PRO A 288 -7.49 7.11 8.42
N GLY A 289 -8.73 7.15 8.92
CA GLY A 289 -9.48 5.94 9.26
C GLY A 289 -10.02 5.19 8.03
N GLU A 290 -10.52 5.90 7.02
CA GLU A 290 -10.90 5.23 5.76
C GLU A 290 -9.66 4.68 5.04
N HIS A 291 -8.53 5.38 5.10
CA HIS A 291 -7.27 4.83 4.60
C HIS A 291 -6.86 3.56 5.32
N PHE A 292 -6.95 3.52 6.65
CA PHE A 292 -6.69 2.31 7.44
C PHE A 292 -7.58 1.13 6.99
N ARG A 293 -8.88 1.35 6.79
CA ARG A 293 -9.78 0.30 6.30
C ARG A 293 -9.36 -0.24 4.94
N HIS A 294 -8.90 0.63 4.04
CA HIS A 294 -8.47 0.24 2.70
C HIS A 294 -7.17 -0.56 2.69
N VAL A 295 -6.16 -0.16 3.47
CA VAL A 295 -4.91 -0.93 3.55
C VAL A 295 -5.09 -2.23 4.35
N PHE A 296 -5.98 -2.23 5.36
CA PHE A 296 -6.34 -3.47 6.06
C PHE A 296 -7.05 -4.45 5.12
N TYR A 297 -7.92 -3.97 4.22
CA TYR A 297 -8.50 -4.79 3.16
C TYR A 297 -7.39 -5.39 2.27
N ASP A 298 -6.40 -4.59 1.86
CA ASP A 298 -5.27 -5.07 1.06
C ASP A 298 -4.45 -6.14 1.79
N LEU A 299 -4.28 -6.00 3.11
CA LEU A 299 -3.65 -7.02 3.97
C LEU A 299 -4.45 -8.34 3.94
N VAL A 300 -5.77 -8.28 4.09
CA VAL A 300 -6.62 -9.48 3.99
C VAL A 300 -6.49 -10.15 2.61
N GLU A 301 -6.44 -9.37 1.53
CA GLU A 301 -6.22 -9.92 0.17
C GLU A 301 -4.85 -10.55 0.00
N SER A 302 -3.80 -9.94 0.55
CA SER A 302 -2.43 -10.49 0.52
C SER A 302 -2.34 -11.83 1.26
N LEU A 303 -3.17 -12.03 2.29
CA LEU A 303 -3.28 -13.27 3.07
C LEU A 303 -4.20 -14.30 2.43
N SER A 304 -4.74 -14.07 1.23
CA SER A 304 -5.71 -14.98 0.61
C SER A 304 -5.22 -16.43 0.50
N TYR A 305 -3.91 -16.65 0.36
CA TYR A 305 -3.30 -17.99 0.29
C TYR A 305 -3.52 -18.83 1.55
N VAL A 306 -3.69 -18.22 2.74
CA VAL A 306 -3.92 -18.96 4.00
C VAL A 306 -5.26 -19.69 4.00
N ALA A 307 -6.20 -19.32 3.11
CA ALA A 307 -7.45 -20.04 2.95
C ALA A 307 -7.25 -21.52 2.55
N ALA A 308 -6.12 -21.85 1.90
CA ALA A 308 -5.76 -23.22 1.54
C ALA A 308 -5.49 -24.11 2.78
N THR A 309 -5.12 -23.52 3.92
CA THR A 309 -4.91 -24.23 5.19
C THR A 309 -6.19 -24.33 6.03
N GLY A 310 -7.31 -23.78 5.53
CA GLY A 310 -8.59 -23.71 6.23
C GLY A 310 -8.74 -22.49 7.15
N ALA A 311 -7.72 -21.64 7.25
CA ALA A 311 -7.79 -20.40 8.01
C ALA A 311 -8.63 -19.33 7.29
N ASP A 312 -9.31 -18.47 8.06
CA ASP A 312 -9.97 -17.27 7.52
C ASP A 312 -8.95 -16.13 7.41
N PRO A 313 -8.62 -15.63 6.20
CA PRO A 313 -7.69 -14.53 6.00
C PRO A 313 -8.04 -13.27 6.82
N ARG A 314 -9.34 -13.02 7.05
CA ARG A 314 -9.80 -11.88 7.87
C ARG A 314 -9.41 -12.03 9.33
N ALA A 315 -9.62 -13.23 9.87
CA ALA A 315 -9.27 -13.54 11.25
C ALA A 315 -7.75 -13.50 11.48
N VAL A 316 -6.98 -14.01 10.51
CA VAL A 316 -5.52 -13.95 10.51
C VAL A 316 -5.05 -12.49 10.47
N ALA A 317 -5.57 -11.66 9.55
CA ALA A 317 -5.21 -10.25 9.46
C ALA A 317 -5.48 -9.47 10.77
N ALA A 318 -6.63 -9.72 11.41
CA ALA A 318 -6.95 -9.11 12.71
C ALA A 318 -5.99 -9.59 13.81
N SER A 319 -5.56 -10.85 13.80
CA SER A 319 -4.58 -11.35 14.76
C SER A 319 -3.19 -10.75 14.55
N LEU A 320 -2.76 -10.61 13.29
CA LEU A 320 -1.49 -9.96 12.96
C LEU A 320 -1.51 -8.48 13.36
N LEU A 321 -2.61 -7.76 13.10
CA LEU A 321 -2.82 -6.40 13.61
C LEU A 321 -2.74 -6.36 15.15
N ALA A 322 -3.30 -7.36 15.84
CA ALA A 322 -3.21 -7.49 17.30
C ALA A 322 -1.75 -7.57 17.76
N ALA A 323 -0.92 -8.34 17.06
CA ALA A 323 0.50 -8.50 17.37
C ALA A 323 1.25 -7.17 17.26
N ASP A 324 1.05 -6.43 16.17
CA ASP A 324 1.68 -5.13 15.96
C ASP A 324 1.23 -4.10 16.99
N VAL A 325 -0.08 -4.00 17.26
CA VAL A 325 -0.62 -3.05 18.24
C VAL A 325 -0.13 -3.37 19.65
N ALA A 326 -0.11 -4.65 20.04
CA ALA A 326 0.39 -5.06 21.36
C ALA A 326 1.88 -4.78 21.56
N ALA A 327 2.68 -4.88 20.50
CA ALA A 327 4.12 -4.62 20.58
C ALA A 327 4.45 -3.12 20.57
N VAL A 328 3.72 -2.32 19.78
CA VAL A 328 4.07 -0.91 19.52
C VAL A 328 3.33 0.05 20.44
N ALA A 329 2.00 -0.10 20.57
CA ALA A 329 1.18 0.81 21.37
C ALA A 329 -0.15 0.15 21.80
N PRO A 330 -0.19 -0.64 22.88
CA PRO A 330 -1.39 -1.34 23.33
C PRO A 330 -2.61 -0.45 23.51
N ASN A 331 -2.40 0.78 24.01
CA ASN A 331 -3.48 1.76 24.25
C ASN A 331 -4.09 2.33 22.96
N ALA A 332 -3.46 2.15 21.80
CA ALA A 332 -3.96 2.62 20.51
C ALA A 332 -5.22 1.85 20.04
N VAL A 333 -5.46 0.66 20.61
CA VAL A 333 -6.55 -0.24 20.19
C VAL A 333 -7.95 0.40 20.27
N GLU A 334 -8.18 1.27 21.26
CA GLU A 334 -9.48 1.93 21.47
C GLU A 334 -9.87 2.79 20.25
N SER A 335 -8.89 3.45 19.65
CA SER A 335 -9.07 4.28 18.46
C SER A 335 -9.21 3.45 17.17
N ILE A 336 -8.77 2.20 17.17
CA ILE A 336 -8.83 1.28 16.02
C ILE A 336 -10.20 0.58 15.96
N TYR A 337 -10.78 0.22 17.11
CA TYR A 337 -12.02 -0.57 17.15
C TYR A 337 -13.18 0.03 16.35
N GLY A 338 -13.31 1.37 16.33
CA GLY A 338 -14.36 2.07 15.59
C GLY A 338 -14.30 1.90 14.07
N TRP A 339 -13.15 1.50 13.52
CA TRP A 339 -12.93 1.37 12.07
C TRP A 339 -13.03 -0.07 11.56
N LEU A 340 -13.15 -1.04 12.46
CA LEU A 340 -13.33 -2.45 12.14
C LEU A 340 -14.79 -2.84 12.27
N ASP A 341 -15.23 -3.79 11.44
CA ASP A 341 -16.54 -4.42 11.61
C ASP A 341 -16.60 -5.19 12.95
N PRO A 342 -17.80 -5.43 13.49
CA PRO A 342 -17.99 -6.11 14.77
C PRO A 342 -17.27 -7.47 14.89
N GLN A 343 -17.19 -8.26 13.82
CA GLN A 343 -16.50 -9.55 13.85
C GLN A 343 -14.98 -9.36 13.94
N LEU A 344 -14.39 -8.51 13.10
CA LEU A 344 -12.96 -8.18 13.16
C LEU A 344 -12.57 -7.52 14.49
N ARG A 345 -13.43 -6.64 15.01
CA ARG A 345 -13.26 -6.02 16.33
C ARG A 345 -13.22 -7.06 17.44
N ASN A 346 -14.15 -8.00 17.43
CA ASN A 346 -14.17 -9.08 18.41
C ASN A 346 -12.92 -9.96 18.28
N THR A 347 -12.53 -10.33 17.06
CA THR A 347 -11.30 -11.10 16.78
C THR A 347 -10.05 -10.39 17.32
N LEU A 348 -9.92 -9.10 17.08
CA LEU A 348 -8.83 -8.27 17.61
C LEU A 348 -8.86 -8.26 19.15
N TYR A 349 -10.03 -8.05 19.75
CA TYR A 349 -10.22 -8.05 21.20
C TYR A 349 -9.81 -9.37 21.85
N VAL A 350 -10.31 -10.52 21.37
CA VAL A 350 -9.99 -11.83 21.98
C VAL A 350 -8.52 -12.19 21.79
N ALA A 351 -7.93 -11.85 20.63
CA ALA A 351 -6.51 -12.04 20.41
C ALA A 351 -5.68 -11.22 21.41
N LEU A 352 -6.07 -9.97 21.73
CA LEU A 352 -5.38 -9.15 22.72
C LEU A 352 -5.62 -9.62 24.16
N ALA A 353 -6.85 -9.96 24.52
CA ALA A 353 -7.26 -10.22 25.90
C ALA A 353 -6.87 -11.60 26.44
N ASP A 354 -6.86 -12.64 25.59
CA ASP A 354 -6.57 -14.02 26.01
C ASP A 354 -5.27 -14.53 25.36
N PRO A 355 -4.16 -14.62 26.13
CA PRO A 355 -2.90 -15.17 25.65
C PRO A 355 -2.96 -16.65 25.22
N ARG A 356 -4.00 -17.40 25.61
CA ARG A 356 -4.20 -18.80 25.23
C ARG A 356 -5.11 -18.97 24.02
N HIS A 357 -5.64 -17.87 23.49
CA HIS A 357 -6.54 -17.92 22.34
C HIS A 357 -5.81 -18.48 21.10
N PRO A 358 -6.42 -19.37 20.29
CA PRO A 358 -5.76 -19.98 19.13
C PRO A 358 -5.16 -18.98 18.14
N LEU A 359 -5.77 -17.80 18.01
CA LEU A 359 -5.26 -16.72 17.14
C LEU A 359 -3.88 -16.20 17.56
N ARG A 360 -3.45 -16.38 18.82
CA ARG A 360 -2.08 -16.09 19.26
C ARG A 360 -1.05 -16.94 18.52
N GLY A 361 -1.45 -18.12 18.04
CA GLY A 361 -0.60 -18.96 17.17
C GLY A 361 -0.33 -18.34 15.79
N CYS A 362 -0.99 -17.25 15.42
CA CYS A 362 -0.67 -16.47 14.21
C CYS A 362 0.42 -15.42 14.46
N TRP A 363 0.79 -15.13 15.70
CA TRP A 363 1.69 -14.03 16.01
C TRP A 363 3.12 -14.39 15.62
N PRO A 364 3.90 -13.43 15.09
CA PRO A 364 5.30 -13.66 14.81
C PRO A 364 6.09 -13.89 16.11
N ASP A 365 7.17 -14.64 16.00
CA ASP A 365 8.12 -14.91 17.07
C ASP A 365 9.56 -14.52 16.68
N ALA A 366 10.53 -14.98 17.47
CA ALA A 366 11.95 -14.72 17.23
C ALA A 366 12.47 -15.38 15.95
N ASP A 367 11.82 -16.43 15.45
CA ASP A 367 12.23 -17.20 14.28
C ASP A 367 11.52 -16.69 13.01
N GLY A 368 10.30 -16.18 13.11
CA GLY A 368 9.65 -15.50 11.99
C GLY A 368 8.13 -15.53 12.05
N LEU A 369 7.51 -15.66 10.88
CA LEU A 369 6.10 -15.99 10.79
C LEU A 369 5.91 -17.48 11.12
N PRO A 370 4.81 -17.85 11.79
CA PRO A 370 4.44 -19.26 11.96
C PRO A 370 4.31 -19.97 10.61
N ALA A 371 4.78 -21.23 10.52
CA ALA A 371 4.78 -22.03 9.28
C ALA A 371 3.46 -22.02 8.47
N PRO A 372 2.25 -22.09 9.09
CA PRO A 372 0.99 -22.03 8.34
C PRO A 372 0.72 -20.69 7.64
N LEU A 373 1.44 -19.64 8.01
CA LEU A 373 1.36 -18.29 7.46
C LEU A 373 2.53 -17.96 6.54
N GLU A 374 3.47 -18.88 6.32
CA GLU A 374 4.59 -18.62 5.42
C GLU A 374 4.08 -18.38 3.99
N PRO A 375 4.50 -17.28 3.35
CA PRO A 375 4.09 -16.96 2.00
C PRO A 375 4.67 -17.99 1.01
N PRO A 376 3.87 -18.46 0.03
CA PRO A 376 4.27 -19.53 -0.89
C PRO A 376 5.37 -19.14 -1.88
N ASP A 377 5.57 -17.84 -2.12
CA ASP A 377 6.53 -17.32 -3.08
C ASP A 377 6.95 -15.87 -2.73
N ARG A 378 8.03 -15.41 -3.37
CA ARG A 378 8.62 -14.08 -3.14
C ARG A 378 7.67 -12.91 -3.45
N ASN A 379 6.80 -13.04 -4.45
CA ASN A 379 5.86 -11.96 -4.80
C ASN A 379 4.74 -11.86 -3.77
N THR A 380 4.24 -13.01 -3.29
CA THR A 380 3.27 -13.07 -2.21
C THR A 380 3.87 -12.55 -0.90
N ALA A 381 5.12 -12.90 -0.60
CA ALA A 381 5.85 -12.39 0.55
C ALA A 381 6.05 -10.86 0.48
N ALA A 382 6.43 -10.32 -0.70
CA ALA A 382 6.57 -8.88 -0.89
C ALA A 382 5.24 -8.11 -0.76
N ALA A 383 4.13 -8.70 -1.24
CA ALA A 383 2.79 -8.14 -1.09
C ALA A 383 2.29 -8.17 0.36
N LEU A 384 2.57 -9.27 1.09
CA LEU A 384 2.28 -9.37 2.51
C LEU A 384 3.10 -8.36 3.32
N LEU A 385 4.41 -8.24 3.07
CA LEU A 385 5.26 -7.27 3.74
C LEU A 385 4.76 -5.84 3.50
N GLY A 386 4.47 -5.50 2.24
CA GLY A 386 4.01 -4.16 1.87
C GLY A 386 2.66 -3.81 2.47
N SER A 387 1.66 -4.70 2.38
CA SER A 387 0.34 -4.47 2.96
C SER A 387 0.34 -4.48 4.50
N ALA A 388 1.15 -5.32 5.15
CA ALA A 388 1.33 -5.31 6.61
C ALA A 388 1.99 -4.00 7.07
N TYR A 389 3.07 -3.57 6.40
CA TYR A 389 3.74 -2.31 6.73
C TYR A 389 2.84 -1.09 6.47
N ALA A 390 2.10 -1.06 5.36
CA ALA A 390 1.13 -0.01 5.06
C ALA A 390 -0.01 0.04 6.10
N THR A 391 -0.50 -1.11 6.55
CA THR A 391 -1.48 -1.22 7.64
C THR A 391 -0.92 -0.66 8.94
N GLY A 392 0.34 -1.01 9.26
CA GLY A 392 1.11 -0.46 10.37
C GLY A 392 1.15 1.07 10.37
N LEU A 393 1.61 1.64 9.26
CA LEU A 393 1.69 3.09 9.08
C LEU A 393 0.31 3.76 9.17
N ALA A 394 -0.74 3.13 8.63
CA ALA A 394 -2.07 3.70 8.63
C ALA A 394 -2.70 3.76 10.04
N TRP A 395 -2.57 2.72 10.86
CA TRP A 395 -3.08 2.77 12.23
C TRP A 395 -2.23 3.71 13.11
N CYS A 396 -0.91 3.79 12.88
CA CYS A 396 -0.06 4.81 13.51
C CYS A 396 -0.56 6.22 13.18
N ARG A 397 -0.83 6.51 11.89
CA ARG A 397 -1.39 7.81 11.46
C ARG A 397 -2.76 8.10 12.08
N LEU A 398 -3.61 7.08 12.17
CA LEU A 398 -4.95 7.19 12.77
C LEU A 398 -4.88 7.56 14.26
N THR A 399 -3.93 6.99 15.00
CA THR A 399 -3.83 7.12 16.45
C THR A 399 -2.84 8.18 16.92
N GLY A 400 -2.04 8.76 16.01
CA GLY A 400 -0.94 9.66 16.35
C GLY A 400 0.28 8.95 16.93
N THR A 401 0.31 7.60 16.89
CA THR A 401 1.45 6.82 17.35
C THR A 401 2.61 6.93 16.35
N PRO A 402 3.84 7.25 16.79
CA PRO A 402 4.99 7.25 15.89
C PRO A 402 5.30 5.82 15.43
N PRO A 403 5.62 5.60 14.14
CA PRO A 403 6.00 4.28 13.66
C PRO A 403 7.33 3.82 14.28
N PRO A 404 7.49 2.52 14.59
CA PRO A 404 8.70 1.99 15.19
C PRO A 404 9.89 2.08 14.20
N PRO A 405 11.09 2.50 14.65
CA PRO A 405 12.25 2.70 13.75
C PRO A 405 12.81 1.40 13.16
N ARG A 406 12.44 0.23 13.71
CA ARG A 406 12.85 -1.10 13.24
C ARG A 406 11.71 -1.86 12.53
N GLY A 407 10.67 -1.15 12.10
CA GLY A 407 9.49 -1.75 11.50
C GLY A 407 8.56 -2.41 12.51
N PHE A 408 7.40 -2.83 12.02
CA PHE A 408 6.39 -3.53 12.82
C PHE A 408 6.74 -5.02 12.93
N PRO A 409 6.47 -5.69 14.06
CA PRO A 409 6.79 -7.11 14.26
C PRO A 409 6.35 -8.02 13.12
N VAL A 410 5.14 -7.85 12.59
CA VAL A 410 4.63 -8.68 11.49
C VAL A 410 5.42 -8.44 10.21
N ALA A 411 5.58 -7.18 9.79
CA ALA A 411 6.34 -6.85 8.58
C ALA A 411 7.81 -7.30 8.68
N ALA A 412 8.42 -7.16 9.86
CA ALA A 412 9.79 -7.60 10.16
C ALA A 412 9.92 -9.13 10.28
N ALA A 413 8.84 -9.86 10.52
CA ALA A 413 8.85 -11.32 10.46
C ALA A 413 8.76 -11.82 9.00
N VAL A 414 7.93 -11.19 8.17
CA VAL A 414 7.80 -11.50 6.73
C VAL A 414 9.12 -11.26 6.00
N SER A 415 9.87 -10.21 6.38
CA SER A 415 11.16 -9.93 5.76
C SER A 415 12.16 -11.06 5.93
N ARG A 416 12.16 -11.76 7.07
CA ARG A 416 13.05 -12.91 7.27
C ARG A 416 12.76 -13.99 6.24
N SER A 417 11.51 -14.27 5.91
CA SER A 417 11.15 -15.23 4.86
C SER A 417 11.70 -14.81 3.48
N LEU A 418 11.70 -13.52 3.17
CA LEU A 418 12.29 -12.97 1.94
C LEU A 418 13.82 -13.07 1.91
N LEU A 419 14.48 -12.91 3.06
CA LEU A 419 15.93 -13.04 3.19
C LEU A 419 16.39 -14.49 3.00
N HIS A 420 15.71 -15.45 3.64
CA HIS A 420 16.02 -16.88 3.45
C HIS A 420 15.81 -17.34 2.00
N GLN A 421 14.84 -16.76 1.28
CA GLN A 421 14.61 -17.04 -0.16
C GLN A 421 15.61 -16.32 -1.08
N ARG A 422 16.42 -15.38 -0.58
CA ARG A 422 17.50 -14.73 -1.34
C ARG A 422 18.71 -15.66 -1.49
N ASP A 423 18.84 -16.60 -0.56
CA ASP A 423 19.85 -17.65 -0.59
C ASP A 423 19.32 -18.88 -1.36
N ASP A 424 19.37 -18.88 -2.70
CA ASP A 424 19.37 -20.11 -3.53
C ASP A 424 19.69 -19.85 -5.02
N PRO A 425 20.41 -20.72 -5.78
CA PRO A 425 21.19 -21.89 -5.41
C PRO A 425 22.71 -21.70 -5.65
N VAL A 426 23.54 -22.58 -5.05
CA VAL A 426 24.88 -22.87 -5.58
C VAL A 426 24.72 -23.32 -7.02
N ILE A 427 25.35 -22.59 -7.95
CA ILE A 427 25.55 -23.06 -9.32
C ILE A 427 26.32 -24.38 -9.22
N ASP A 428 25.65 -25.51 -9.49
CA ASP A 428 26.34 -26.77 -9.67
C ASP A 428 27.27 -26.63 -10.89
N ASP A 429 28.57 -26.58 -10.64
CA ASP A 429 29.64 -26.47 -11.65
C ASP A 429 29.79 -27.78 -12.47
N GLY A 430 28.80 -28.70 -12.39
CA GLY A 430 28.76 -29.96 -13.13
C GLY A 430 28.65 -29.82 -14.65
N THR A 431 28.22 -28.67 -15.19
CA THR A 431 27.98 -28.52 -16.64
C THR A 431 29.13 -27.88 -17.42
N ARG A 432 30.27 -27.56 -16.78
CA ARG A 432 31.50 -27.10 -17.47
C ARG A 432 32.52 -28.20 -17.76
N ARG A 433 32.28 -29.45 -17.35
CA ARG A 433 33.20 -30.59 -17.61
C ARG A 433 32.77 -31.55 -18.73
N ALA A 434 31.81 -31.17 -19.58
CA ALA A 434 31.40 -31.98 -20.73
C ALA A 434 31.98 -31.51 -22.08
N GLY A 435 33.03 -30.68 -22.07
CA GLY A 435 33.53 -30.04 -23.30
C GLY A 435 35.02 -29.78 -23.32
N ALA A 436 35.87 -30.78 -23.04
CA ALA A 436 37.23 -30.82 -23.55
C ALA A 436 37.89 -32.20 -23.31
N GLN A 437 38.45 -32.75 -24.40
CA GLN A 437 39.49 -33.78 -24.48
C GLN A 437 39.06 -35.26 -24.52
N THR A 438 38.63 -35.65 -25.72
CA THR A 438 39.12 -36.86 -26.39
C THR A 438 40.62 -36.72 -26.68
N THR A 439 41.46 -37.64 -26.20
CA THR A 439 42.52 -38.40 -26.93
C THR A 439 43.67 -38.85 -26.02
N ALA A 440 43.84 -40.18 -25.92
CA ALA A 440 45.06 -40.97 -25.69
C ALA A 440 44.72 -42.17 -24.78
N SER A 441 44.31 -43.33 -25.31
CA SER A 441 45.19 -44.38 -25.86
C SER A 441 46.20 -44.92 -24.85
N TRP A 442 45.85 -46.07 -24.25
CA TRP A 442 46.69 -47.21 -23.87
C TRP A 442 47.98 -46.98 -23.07
N LEU A 443 48.04 -47.57 -21.86
CA LEU A 443 49.15 -48.41 -21.35
C LEU A 443 48.76 -49.06 -20.00
N ASP A 444 48.44 -50.36 -20.07
CA ASP A 444 48.94 -51.50 -19.29
C ASP A 444 49.13 -51.48 -17.75
N HIS A 445 48.50 -52.51 -17.15
CA HIS A 445 49.01 -53.49 -16.18
C HIS A 445 49.64 -53.07 -14.84
N ASN A 446 48.91 -53.33 -13.75
CA ASN A 446 49.17 -54.49 -12.86
C ASN A 446 47.94 -54.84 -12.03
#